data_AF-A0A1D9MJP3-F1
#
_entry.id   AF-A0A1D9MJP3-F1
#
_cell.length_a   1.000
_cell.length_b   1.000
_cell.length_c   1.000
_cell.angle_alpha   90.00
_cell.angle_beta   90.00
_cell.angle_gamma   90.00
#
_symmetry.space_group_name_H-M   'P 1'
#
loop_
_entity.id
_entity.type
_entity.pdbx_description
1 polymer ?
#
loop_
_entity_poly.entity_id
_entity_poly.type
_entity_poly.pdbx_seq_one_letter_code
_entity_poly.pdbx_strand_id
1 'polypeptide(L)'
;MTEEQAGFPIVMRGYDRVAVDAELDALRQQLTAEHSTRVNAQARVQDLEGQLMEATRQLSEVERGGYSGIGSRIEQLLHSAEEQSAAVLTKANAEAETLLERTRENTSRLSQRAESEAAAILSEARREAEERTSRAATEAETVLTNAQHRADELVAAAEREATSLRTEVNTQVNDLRATAQRETELQRAQAEKDYVETRVKAEQESSLMRSEASQEAQSLRETALAEASATRESAAREAETLLSSARTEADSILREARAAAEAMRAQIQQLRQEAETDIAGERANAREADAQAHEQARHETATMVAAAKAQVAEAEKHLGETLQRAERLLTDTDAVVRRRQEEARRTAEATLAAAESEAQQIREAARAEAANERIIAQRTVEKLERQRAAVSTYLEEMRGLLGTAPGFPAVLAGAEQEAQAAMAAELAASDDEN
;
A
#
# COMPACT_ATOMS: atom_id res chain seq x y z
N MET A 1 70.04 -0.39 -203.49
CA MET A 1 69.72 -0.82 -204.86
C MET A 1 68.33 -0.29 -205.18
N THR A 2 68.19 0.50 -206.25
CA THR A 2 67.00 0.62 -207.11
C THR A 2 65.62 0.63 -206.42
N GLU A 3 65.03 1.79 -206.13
CA GLU A 3 64.29 2.67 -207.07
C GLU A 3 62.78 2.33 -207.17
N GLU A 4 62.01 2.70 -206.14
CA GLU A 4 60.61 3.07 -206.35
C GLU A 4 60.58 4.56 -206.75
N GLN A 5 60.14 4.84 -207.98
CA GLN A 5 59.96 6.22 -208.45
C GLN A 5 58.73 6.84 -207.80
N ALA A 6 58.95 7.73 -206.82
CA ALA A 6 57.91 8.53 -206.21
C ALA A 6 57.24 9.44 -207.26
N GLY A 7 56.06 9.03 -207.74
CA GLY A 7 55.27 9.80 -208.69
C GLY A 7 54.67 11.03 -208.01
N PHE A 8 55.21 12.22 -208.30
CA PHE A 8 54.70 13.48 -207.76
C PHE A 8 53.22 13.69 -208.16
N PRO A 9 52.31 14.03 -207.21
CA PRO A 9 50.92 14.34 -207.53
C PRO A 9 50.85 15.63 -208.36
N ILE A 10 50.11 15.56 -209.47
CA ILE A 10 49.91 16.67 -210.42
C ILE A 10 48.54 17.30 -210.17
N VAL A 11 48.52 18.62 -209.97
CA VAL A 11 47.31 19.44 -209.92
C VAL A 11 47.25 20.29 -211.20
N MET A 12 46.07 20.76 -211.61
CA MET A 12 45.74 21.31 -212.96
C MET A 12 46.78 22.17 -213.71
N ARG A 13 47.74 22.85 -213.05
CA ARG A 13 48.88 23.54 -213.69
C ARG A 13 50.22 23.41 -212.93
N GLY A 14 50.53 22.24 -212.34
CA GLY A 14 51.87 21.97 -211.79
C GLY A 14 51.95 20.80 -210.80
N TYR A 15 53.17 20.54 -210.34
CA TYR A 15 53.43 19.65 -209.19
C TYR A 15 53.05 20.35 -207.87
N ASP A 16 52.60 19.58 -206.89
CA ASP A 16 52.42 20.11 -205.54
C ASP A 16 53.78 20.45 -204.89
N ARG A 17 53.99 21.73 -204.59
CA ARG A 17 55.21 22.22 -203.92
C ARG A 17 55.39 21.60 -202.54
N VAL A 18 54.31 21.35 -201.80
CA VAL A 18 54.39 20.82 -200.42
C VAL A 18 54.94 19.38 -200.42
N ALA A 19 54.52 18.56 -201.40
CA ALA A 19 55.03 17.20 -201.57
C ALA A 19 56.50 17.18 -202.02
N VAL A 20 56.91 18.10 -202.90
CA VAL A 20 58.29 18.20 -203.38
C VAL A 20 59.24 18.73 -202.31
N ASP A 21 58.83 19.76 -201.54
CA ASP A 21 59.64 20.31 -200.45
C ASP A 21 59.82 19.27 -199.32
N ALA A 22 58.81 18.44 -199.03
CA ALA A 22 58.91 17.36 -198.04
C ALA A 22 59.91 16.26 -198.44
N GLU A 23 59.91 15.82 -199.71
CA GLU A 23 60.91 14.87 -200.23
C GLU A 23 62.32 15.47 -200.29
N LEU A 24 62.45 16.75 -200.68
CA LEU A 24 63.74 17.44 -200.65
C LEU A 24 64.34 17.52 -199.25
N ASP A 25 63.52 17.77 -198.22
CA ASP A 25 63.98 17.79 -196.84
C ASP A 25 64.27 16.38 -196.29
N ALA A 26 63.52 15.35 -196.71
CA ALA A 26 63.84 13.96 -196.41
C ALA A 26 65.21 13.54 -197.00
N LEU A 27 65.48 13.85 -198.29
CA LEU A 27 66.76 13.59 -198.92
C LEU A 27 67.91 14.36 -198.25
N ARG A 28 67.68 15.63 -197.88
CA ARG A 28 68.68 16.44 -197.14
C ARG A 28 69.00 15.82 -195.79
N GLN A 29 68.01 15.33 -195.04
CA GLN A 29 68.22 14.66 -193.76
C GLN A 29 69.05 13.37 -193.94
N GLN A 30 68.74 12.55 -194.94
CA GLN A 30 69.53 11.34 -195.26
C GLN A 30 70.98 11.67 -195.64
N LEU A 31 71.20 12.66 -196.52
CA LEU A 31 72.54 13.09 -196.91
C LEU A 31 73.36 13.61 -195.71
N THR A 32 72.71 14.33 -194.80
CA THR A 32 73.36 14.86 -193.58
C THR A 32 73.71 13.74 -192.61
N ALA A 33 72.83 12.74 -192.46
CA ALA A 33 73.09 11.54 -191.66
C ALA A 33 74.32 10.76 -192.19
N GLU A 34 74.38 10.46 -193.49
CA GLU A 34 75.52 9.76 -194.10
C GLU A 34 76.82 10.60 -194.12
N HIS A 35 76.72 11.93 -194.11
CA HIS A 35 77.91 12.75 -193.90
C HIS A 35 78.45 12.60 -192.47
N SER A 36 77.56 12.57 -191.47
CA SER A 36 77.95 12.43 -190.06
C SER A 36 78.56 11.06 -189.72
N THR A 37 78.03 9.97 -190.28
CA THR A 37 78.60 8.61 -190.12
C THR A 37 80.02 8.56 -190.70
N ARG A 38 80.23 9.14 -191.89
CA ARG A 38 81.54 9.17 -192.54
C ARG A 38 82.57 10.00 -191.78
N VAL A 39 82.18 11.15 -191.21
CA VAL A 39 83.07 11.97 -190.37
C VAL A 39 83.47 11.23 -189.09
N ASN A 40 82.53 10.55 -188.42
CA ASN A 40 82.81 9.77 -187.22
C ASN A 40 83.76 8.58 -187.51
N ALA A 41 83.60 7.91 -188.65
CA ALA A 41 84.51 6.85 -189.08
C ALA A 41 85.93 7.39 -189.34
N GLN A 42 86.05 8.54 -190.00
CA GLN A 42 87.34 9.19 -190.29
C GLN A 42 88.11 9.54 -189.00
N ALA A 43 87.42 10.10 -187.99
CA ALA A 43 88.03 10.45 -186.71
C ALA A 43 88.54 9.22 -185.94
N ARG A 44 87.82 8.09 -186.02
CA ARG A 44 88.21 6.83 -185.37
C ARG A 44 89.52 6.26 -185.92
N VAL A 45 89.79 6.47 -187.22
CA VAL A 45 91.07 6.06 -187.84
C VAL A 45 92.23 6.91 -187.30
N GLN A 46 92.04 8.23 -187.19
CA GLN A 46 93.06 9.14 -186.67
C GLN A 46 93.43 8.87 -185.20
N ASP A 47 92.45 8.51 -184.36
CA ASP A 47 92.68 8.10 -182.97
C ASP A 47 93.56 6.84 -182.87
N LEU A 48 93.29 5.82 -183.72
CA LEU A 48 94.09 4.60 -183.78
C LEU A 48 95.53 4.84 -184.31
N GLU A 49 95.71 5.74 -185.27
CA GLU A 49 97.04 6.16 -185.74
C GLU A 49 97.83 6.89 -184.64
N GLY A 50 97.16 7.72 -183.84
CA GLY A 50 97.75 8.37 -182.67
C GLY A 50 98.24 7.37 -181.61
N GLN A 51 97.41 6.38 -181.28
CA GLN A 51 97.75 5.31 -180.32
C GLN A 51 98.96 4.47 -180.79
N LEU A 52 99.08 4.21 -182.09
CA LEU A 52 100.25 3.52 -182.67
C LEU A 52 101.54 4.35 -182.56
N MET A 53 101.48 5.66 -182.78
CA MET A 53 102.64 6.55 -182.60
C MET A 53 103.07 6.63 -181.12
N GLU A 54 102.12 6.74 -180.19
CA GLU A 54 102.40 6.76 -178.74
C GLU A 54 103.09 5.45 -178.30
N ALA A 55 102.59 4.29 -178.71
CA ALA A 55 103.18 2.98 -178.40
C ALA A 55 104.59 2.83 -178.97
N THR A 56 104.83 3.33 -180.19
CA THR A 56 106.16 3.31 -180.82
C THR A 56 107.15 4.21 -180.08
N ARG A 57 106.70 5.36 -179.58
CA ARG A 57 107.53 6.27 -178.76
C ARG A 57 107.96 5.61 -177.45
N GLN A 58 107.04 4.98 -176.74
CA GLN A 58 107.32 4.28 -175.48
C GLN A 58 108.37 3.19 -175.63
N LEU A 59 108.35 2.41 -176.73
CA LEU A 59 109.38 1.41 -177.01
C LEU A 59 110.79 2.04 -177.12
N SER A 60 110.88 3.20 -177.79
CA SER A 60 112.16 3.89 -178.05
C SER A 60 112.79 4.56 -176.82
N GLU A 61 112.01 4.79 -175.77
CA GLU A 61 112.48 5.29 -174.47
C GLU A 61 113.07 4.15 -173.61
N VAL A 62 112.52 2.93 -173.71
CA VAL A 62 113.01 1.74 -172.99
C VAL A 62 114.41 1.32 -173.46
N GLU A 63 114.70 1.39 -174.76
CA GLU A 63 116.00 0.96 -175.31
C GLU A 63 117.17 1.94 -175.05
N ARG A 64 116.89 3.21 -174.70
CA ARG A 64 117.94 4.23 -174.48
C ARG A 64 118.52 4.28 -173.05
N GLY A 65 117.92 3.57 -172.08
CA GLY A 65 118.15 3.76 -170.65
C GLY A 65 118.96 2.67 -169.92
N GLY A 66 120.02 2.13 -170.52
CA GLY A 66 120.80 1.03 -169.94
C GLY A 66 121.80 1.41 -168.82
N TYR A 67 121.75 0.68 -167.70
CA TYR A 67 122.84 0.45 -166.72
C TYR A 67 123.27 1.49 -165.66
N SER A 68 122.80 2.75 -165.62
CA SER A 68 123.07 3.65 -164.47
C SER A 68 121.91 3.83 -163.48
N GLY A 69 120.67 3.49 -163.87
CA GLY A 69 119.46 3.78 -163.09
C GLY A 69 119.06 2.76 -162.01
N ILE A 70 119.86 1.70 -161.77
CA ILE A 70 119.47 0.62 -160.84
C ILE A 70 119.67 1.04 -159.37
N GLY A 71 120.75 1.77 -159.06
CA GLY A 71 121.00 2.29 -157.71
C GLY A 71 119.96 3.32 -157.29
N SER A 72 119.72 4.32 -158.13
CA SER A 72 118.68 5.34 -157.90
C SER A 72 117.29 4.73 -157.81
N ARG A 73 116.98 3.68 -158.60
CA ARG A 73 115.69 2.99 -158.53
C ARG A 73 115.53 2.18 -157.23
N ILE A 74 116.59 1.58 -156.67
CA ILE A 74 116.51 0.91 -155.35
C ILE A 74 116.35 1.93 -154.21
N GLU A 75 117.08 3.04 -154.26
CA GLU A 75 116.95 4.14 -153.28
C GLU A 75 115.56 4.79 -153.37
N GLN A 76 115.02 5.01 -154.58
CA GLN A 76 113.63 5.42 -154.78
C GLN A 76 112.61 4.37 -154.33
N LEU A 77 112.90 3.07 -154.42
CA LEU A 77 111.98 2.02 -153.98
C LEU A 77 111.97 1.90 -152.45
N LEU A 78 113.13 2.03 -151.80
CA LEU A 78 113.23 2.11 -150.34
C LEU A 78 112.59 3.39 -149.79
N HIS A 79 112.88 4.55 -150.39
CA HIS A 79 112.27 5.82 -150.01
C HIS A 79 110.76 5.81 -150.26
N SER A 80 110.30 5.30 -151.41
CA SER A 80 108.87 5.13 -151.69
C SER A 80 108.21 4.10 -150.76
N ALA A 81 108.91 3.06 -150.32
CA ALA A 81 108.37 2.08 -149.38
C ALA A 81 108.34 2.63 -147.94
N GLU A 82 109.32 3.44 -147.55
CA GLU A 82 109.35 4.16 -146.27
C GLU A 82 108.27 5.25 -146.23
N GLU A 83 108.13 6.05 -147.30
CA GLU A 83 107.07 7.05 -147.45
C GLU A 83 105.68 6.39 -147.52
N GLN A 84 105.52 5.27 -148.24
CA GLN A 84 104.28 4.48 -148.21
C GLN A 84 104.01 3.87 -146.84
N SER A 85 105.04 3.40 -146.12
CA SER A 85 104.86 2.83 -144.77
C SER A 85 104.50 3.93 -143.76
N ALA A 86 105.12 5.11 -143.85
CA ALA A 86 104.75 6.28 -143.08
C ALA A 86 103.33 6.77 -143.43
N ALA A 87 102.94 6.77 -144.70
CA ALA A 87 101.58 7.08 -145.14
C ALA A 87 100.55 6.06 -144.64
N VAL A 88 100.89 4.76 -144.62
CA VAL A 88 100.03 3.70 -144.07
C VAL A 88 99.94 3.79 -142.55
N LEU A 89 101.03 4.07 -141.84
CA LEU A 89 101.03 4.26 -140.38
C LEU A 89 100.28 5.51 -139.95
N THR A 90 100.48 6.65 -140.64
CA THR A 90 99.72 7.89 -140.37
C THR A 90 98.24 7.71 -140.68
N LYS A 91 97.89 7.04 -141.80
CA LYS A 91 96.51 6.67 -142.11
C LYS A 91 95.90 5.72 -141.07
N ALA A 92 96.61 4.66 -140.68
CA ALA A 92 96.13 3.70 -139.68
C ALA A 92 95.98 4.33 -138.29
N ASN A 93 96.87 5.25 -137.90
CA ASN A 93 96.74 6.03 -136.67
C ASN A 93 95.54 6.97 -136.73
N ALA A 94 95.31 7.67 -137.85
CA ALA A 94 94.12 8.51 -138.03
C ALA A 94 92.81 7.69 -138.05
N GLU A 95 92.81 6.50 -138.67
CA GLU A 95 91.68 5.56 -138.63
C GLU A 95 91.46 5.01 -137.21
N ALA A 96 92.52 4.74 -136.44
CA ALA A 96 92.43 4.33 -135.04
C ALA A 96 91.93 5.46 -134.12
N GLU A 97 92.42 6.70 -134.30
CA GLU A 97 91.96 7.88 -133.55
C GLU A 97 90.49 8.17 -133.83
N THR A 98 90.08 8.20 -135.10
CA THR A 98 88.66 8.40 -135.46
C THR A 98 87.76 7.24 -135.00
N LEU A 99 88.25 6.00 -134.97
CA LEU A 99 87.52 4.87 -134.37
C LEU A 99 87.40 5.01 -132.84
N LEU A 100 88.46 5.42 -132.16
CA LEU A 100 88.46 5.66 -130.71
C LEU A 100 87.54 6.83 -130.34
N GLU A 101 87.55 7.91 -131.11
CA GLU A 101 86.67 9.06 -130.92
C GLU A 101 85.20 8.65 -131.12
N ARG A 102 84.86 7.99 -132.23
CA ARG A 102 83.51 7.41 -132.45
C ARG A 102 83.09 6.44 -131.36
N THR A 103 84.01 5.62 -130.86
CA THR A 103 83.73 4.66 -129.79
C THR A 103 83.50 5.38 -128.45
N ARG A 104 84.28 6.42 -128.14
CA ARG A 104 84.07 7.28 -126.96
C ARG A 104 82.74 8.04 -127.05
N GLU A 105 82.40 8.61 -128.20
CA GLU A 105 81.09 9.23 -128.43
C GLU A 105 79.94 8.24 -128.25
N ASN A 106 80.03 7.06 -128.86
CA ASN A 106 78.98 6.05 -128.77
C ASN A 106 78.82 5.52 -127.34
N THR A 107 79.92 5.25 -126.62
CA THR A 107 79.88 4.87 -125.20
C THR A 107 79.31 5.99 -124.35
N SER A 108 79.72 7.25 -124.56
CA SER A 108 79.19 8.40 -123.83
C SER A 108 77.69 8.59 -124.06
N ARG A 109 77.21 8.48 -125.31
CA ARG A 109 75.77 8.50 -125.65
C ARG A 109 75.02 7.33 -125.03
N LEU A 110 75.62 6.14 -124.98
CA LEU A 110 75.02 4.96 -124.35
C LEU A 110 74.91 5.12 -122.83
N SER A 111 75.97 5.60 -122.16
CA SER A 111 75.96 5.92 -120.73
C SER A 111 74.92 6.99 -120.41
N GLN A 112 74.88 8.10 -121.16
CA GLN A 112 73.87 9.16 -120.97
C GLN A 112 72.43 8.64 -121.14
N ARG A 113 72.19 7.75 -122.12
CA ARG A 113 70.89 7.09 -122.28
C ARG A 113 70.56 6.21 -121.09
N ALA A 114 71.46 5.31 -120.70
CA ALA A 114 71.27 4.41 -119.56
C ALA A 114 71.07 5.18 -118.24
N GLU A 115 71.79 6.28 -118.02
CA GLU A 115 71.59 7.19 -116.88
C GLU A 115 70.21 7.87 -116.93
N SER A 116 69.78 8.34 -118.10
CA SER A 116 68.46 8.96 -118.26
C SER A 116 67.30 7.97 -118.11
N GLU A 117 67.46 6.73 -118.59
CA GLU A 117 66.50 5.63 -118.45
C GLU A 117 66.42 5.17 -116.99
N ALA A 118 67.57 5.00 -116.32
CA ALA A 118 67.61 4.67 -114.89
C ALA A 118 67.01 5.79 -114.03
N ALA A 119 67.27 7.06 -114.34
CA ALA A 119 66.67 8.20 -113.66
C ALA A 119 65.14 8.24 -113.87
N ALA A 120 64.67 7.96 -115.09
CA ALA A 120 63.23 7.88 -115.38
C ALA A 120 62.56 6.73 -114.61
N ILE A 121 63.15 5.53 -114.61
CA ILE A 121 62.65 4.37 -113.86
C ILE A 121 62.63 4.65 -112.35
N LEU A 122 63.68 5.27 -111.79
CA LEU A 122 63.73 5.64 -110.38
C LEU A 122 62.71 6.74 -110.02
N SER A 123 62.48 7.70 -110.91
CA SER A 123 61.45 8.73 -110.73
C SER A 123 60.05 8.12 -110.74
N GLU A 124 59.77 7.20 -111.66
CA GLU A 124 58.47 6.53 -111.76
C GLU A 124 58.24 5.58 -110.58
N ALA A 125 59.24 4.79 -110.19
CA ALA A 125 59.16 3.91 -109.02
C ALA A 125 58.93 4.69 -107.71
N ARG A 126 59.51 5.90 -107.57
CA ARG A 126 59.23 6.80 -106.45
C ARG A 126 57.80 7.33 -106.50
N ARG A 127 57.35 7.80 -107.67
CA ARG A 127 55.98 8.29 -107.88
C ARG A 127 54.93 7.20 -107.57
N GLU A 128 55.15 5.97 -108.02
CA GLU A 128 54.31 4.82 -107.67
C GLU A 128 54.33 4.51 -106.17
N ALA A 129 55.49 4.58 -105.51
CA ALA A 129 55.61 4.33 -104.07
C ALA A 129 54.90 5.42 -103.24
N GLU A 130 55.03 6.69 -103.63
CA GLU A 130 54.33 7.82 -103.03
C GLU A 130 52.82 7.71 -103.24
N GLU A 131 52.37 7.32 -104.45
CA GLU A 131 50.95 7.10 -104.72
C GLU A 131 50.38 5.91 -103.93
N ARG A 132 51.09 4.79 -103.84
CA ARG A 132 50.67 3.63 -103.05
C ARG A 132 50.63 3.94 -101.55
N THR A 133 51.60 4.66 -101.02
CA THR A 133 51.62 5.05 -99.59
C THR A 133 50.55 6.09 -99.27
N SER A 134 50.31 7.07 -100.17
CA SER A 134 49.21 8.02 -100.04
C SER A 134 47.83 7.34 -100.06
N ARG A 135 47.57 6.45 -101.02
CA ARG A 135 46.33 5.66 -101.09
C ARG A 135 46.13 4.81 -99.83
N ALA A 136 47.16 4.08 -99.40
CA ALA A 136 47.09 3.25 -98.20
C ALA A 136 46.87 4.09 -96.91
N ALA A 137 47.42 5.30 -96.84
CA ALA A 137 47.18 6.22 -95.72
C ALA A 137 45.73 6.71 -95.69
N THR A 138 45.17 7.14 -96.83
CA THR A 138 43.76 7.56 -96.92
C THR A 138 42.80 6.39 -96.67
N GLU A 139 43.10 5.19 -97.19
CA GLU A 139 42.33 3.98 -96.89
C GLU A 139 42.35 3.65 -95.39
N ALA A 140 43.53 3.68 -94.75
CA ALA A 140 43.64 3.46 -93.31
C ALA A 140 42.91 4.53 -92.48
N GLU A 141 42.98 5.80 -92.87
CA GLU A 141 42.27 6.90 -92.22
C GLU A 141 40.75 6.71 -92.32
N THR A 142 40.21 6.42 -93.52
CA THR A 142 38.78 6.17 -93.69
C THR A 142 38.30 4.94 -92.91
N VAL A 143 39.06 3.84 -92.87
CA VAL A 143 38.73 2.66 -92.05
C VAL A 143 38.73 3.01 -90.57
N LEU A 144 39.70 3.79 -90.09
CA LEU A 144 39.82 4.18 -88.69
C LEU A 144 38.70 5.14 -88.26
N THR A 145 38.37 6.13 -89.08
CA THR A 145 37.22 7.04 -88.86
C THR A 145 35.89 6.29 -88.86
N ASN A 146 35.68 5.36 -89.80
CA ASN A 146 34.48 4.52 -89.83
C ASN A 146 34.38 3.60 -88.61
N ALA A 147 35.50 3.04 -88.14
CA ALA A 147 35.55 2.23 -86.93
C ALA A 147 35.25 3.06 -85.66
N GLN A 148 35.76 4.29 -85.58
CA GLN A 148 35.45 5.24 -84.50
C GLN A 148 33.97 5.60 -84.47
N HIS A 149 33.40 6.05 -85.60
CA HIS A 149 31.96 6.34 -85.68
C HIS A 149 31.10 5.13 -85.33
N ARG A 150 31.50 3.92 -85.74
CA ARG A 150 30.76 2.71 -85.37
C ARG A 150 30.87 2.37 -83.88
N ALA A 151 32.01 2.65 -83.25
CA ALA A 151 32.16 2.51 -81.80
C ALA A 151 31.29 3.54 -81.05
N ASP A 152 31.29 4.80 -81.48
CA ASP A 152 30.47 5.87 -80.89
C ASP A 152 28.97 5.57 -81.02
N GLU A 153 28.52 5.06 -82.18
CA GLU A 153 27.14 4.60 -82.39
C GLU A 153 26.75 3.48 -81.41
N LEU A 154 27.63 2.50 -81.21
CA LEU A 154 27.39 1.37 -80.32
C LEU A 154 27.36 1.79 -78.84
N VAL A 155 28.27 2.68 -78.42
CA VAL A 155 28.26 3.26 -77.07
C VAL A 155 26.99 4.08 -76.85
N ALA A 156 26.65 4.99 -77.77
CA ALA A 156 25.44 5.80 -77.66
C ALA A 156 24.14 4.96 -77.71
N ALA A 157 24.14 3.82 -78.41
CA ALA A 157 23.04 2.86 -78.37
C ALA A 157 22.93 2.18 -76.99
N ALA A 158 24.04 1.67 -76.46
CA ALA A 158 24.09 1.03 -75.14
C ALA A 158 23.73 1.99 -74.00
N GLU A 159 24.14 3.27 -74.07
CA GLU A 159 23.78 4.30 -73.10
C GLU A 159 22.27 4.62 -73.12
N ARG A 160 21.66 4.70 -74.31
CA ARG A 160 20.21 4.87 -74.46
C ARG A 160 19.45 3.66 -73.92
N GLU A 161 19.89 2.45 -74.23
CA GLU A 161 19.29 1.20 -73.73
C GLU A 161 19.41 1.09 -72.20
N ALA A 162 20.60 1.35 -71.64
CA ALA A 162 20.81 1.38 -70.19
C ALA A 162 19.96 2.44 -69.48
N THR A 163 19.74 3.60 -70.11
CA THR A 163 18.86 4.66 -69.58
C THR A 163 17.38 4.27 -69.66
N SER A 164 16.97 3.60 -70.74
CA SER A 164 15.61 3.05 -70.89
C SER A 164 15.35 1.99 -69.82
N LEU A 165 16.25 1.01 -69.68
CA LEU A 165 16.16 -0.06 -68.68
C LEU A 165 16.15 0.49 -67.25
N ARG A 166 16.98 1.48 -66.93
CA ARG A 166 16.94 2.17 -65.63
C ARG A 166 15.60 2.86 -65.37
N THR A 167 15.01 3.49 -66.38
CA THR A 167 13.69 4.13 -66.27
C THR A 167 12.61 3.08 -66.02
N GLU A 168 12.61 1.98 -66.79
CA GLU A 168 11.67 0.88 -66.64
C GLU A 168 11.77 0.22 -65.25
N VAL A 169 12.98 -0.14 -64.82
CA VAL A 169 13.22 -0.72 -63.48
C VAL A 169 12.77 0.25 -62.37
N ASN A 170 13.02 1.56 -62.51
CA ASN A 170 12.53 2.54 -61.54
C ASN A 170 11.00 2.61 -61.51
N THR A 171 10.30 2.50 -62.65
CA THR A 171 8.83 2.44 -62.67
C THR A 171 8.33 1.14 -62.00
N GLN A 172 8.89 -0.02 -62.33
CA GLN A 172 8.53 -1.30 -61.72
C GLN A 172 8.76 -1.31 -60.19
N VAL A 173 9.88 -0.74 -59.72
CA VAL A 173 10.18 -0.61 -58.29
C VAL A 173 9.19 0.33 -57.58
N ASN A 174 8.78 1.43 -58.22
CA ASN A 174 7.78 2.34 -57.66
C ASN A 174 6.38 1.69 -57.62
N ASP A 175 5.98 0.97 -58.66
CA ASP A 175 4.69 0.27 -58.73
C ASP A 175 4.61 -0.89 -57.71
N LEU A 176 5.69 -1.65 -57.57
CA LEU A 176 5.82 -2.69 -56.55
C LEU A 176 5.76 -2.07 -55.15
N ARG A 177 6.47 -0.96 -54.91
CA ARG A 177 6.45 -0.24 -53.63
C ARG A 177 5.07 0.31 -53.29
N ALA A 178 4.38 0.92 -54.25
CA ALA A 178 3.02 1.43 -54.08
C ALA A 178 1.99 0.31 -53.85
N THR A 179 2.22 -0.87 -54.42
CA THR A 179 1.38 -2.06 -54.20
C THR A 179 1.62 -2.64 -52.81
N ALA A 180 2.89 -2.88 -52.43
CA ALA A 180 3.25 -3.34 -51.09
C ALA A 180 2.81 -2.37 -49.97
N GLN A 181 2.86 -1.05 -50.22
CA GLN A 181 2.33 -0.05 -49.28
C GLN A 181 0.82 -0.19 -49.10
N ARG A 182 0.04 -0.27 -50.20
CA ARG A 182 -1.42 -0.46 -50.14
C ARG A 182 -1.81 -1.79 -49.48
N GLU A 183 -1.09 -2.87 -49.75
CA GLU A 183 -1.31 -4.17 -49.10
C GLU A 183 -1.01 -4.11 -47.59
N THR A 184 0.09 -3.45 -47.20
CA THR A 184 0.44 -3.25 -45.78
C THR A 184 -0.59 -2.39 -45.05
N GLU A 185 -1.08 -1.32 -45.69
CA GLU A 185 -2.14 -0.46 -45.15
C GLU A 185 -3.47 -1.22 -45.00
N LEU A 186 -3.84 -2.03 -45.99
CA LEU A 186 -5.03 -2.89 -45.93
C LEU A 186 -4.92 -3.94 -44.83
N GLN A 187 -3.78 -4.64 -44.72
CA GLN A 187 -3.54 -5.62 -43.66
C GLN A 187 -3.57 -4.96 -42.27
N ARG A 188 -2.97 -3.77 -42.12
CA ARG A 188 -3.03 -3.00 -40.88
C ARG A 188 -4.46 -2.59 -40.54
N ALA A 189 -5.23 -2.07 -41.49
CA ALA A 189 -6.62 -1.67 -41.27
C ALA A 189 -7.51 -2.87 -40.88
N GLN A 190 -7.29 -4.03 -41.50
CA GLN A 190 -7.97 -5.27 -41.15
C GLN A 190 -7.59 -5.76 -39.75
N ALA A 191 -6.30 -5.76 -39.40
CA ALA A 191 -5.84 -6.12 -38.06
C ALA A 191 -6.34 -5.15 -36.97
N GLU A 192 -6.41 -3.84 -37.27
CA GLU A 192 -6.96 -2.83 -36.37
C GLU A 192 -8.47 -3.02 -36.16
N LYS A 193 -9.22 -3.33 -37.23
CA LYS A 193 -10.64 -3.70 -37.14
C LYS A 193 -10.83 -4.97 -36.29
N ASP A 194 -10.08 -6.03 -36.55
CA ASP A 194 -10.22 -7.30 -35.84
C ASP A 194 -9.82 -7.17 -34.35
N TYR A 195 -8.82 -6.34 -34.04
CA TYR A 195 -8.46 -5.96 -32.67
C TYR A 195 -9.58 -5.19 -31.96
N VAL A 196 -10.21 -4.21 -32.64
CA VAL A 196 -11.35 -3.47 -32.08
C VAL A 196 -12.57 -4.38 -31.89
N GLU A 197 -12.87 -5.25 -32.85
CA GLU A 197 -14.00 -6.19 -32.78
C GLU A 197 -13.83 -7.19 -31.63
N THR A 198 -12.65 -7.80 -31.49
CA THR A 198 -12.33 -8.71 -30.38
C THR A 198 -12.35 -8.00 -29.03
N ARG A 199 -11.83 -6.77 -28.94
CA ARG A 199 -11.90 -5.95 -27.71
C ARG A 199 -13.34 -5.59 -27.33
N VAL A 200 -14.20 -5.24 -28.29
CA VAL A 200 -15.61 -4.93 -28.04
C VAL A 200 -16.37 -6.18 -27.58
N LYS A 201 -16.14 -7.34 -28.20
CA LYS A 201 -16.71 -8.62 -27.74
C LYS A 201 -16.27 -8.96 -26.33
N ALA A 202 -14.97 -8.85 -26.02
CA ALA A 202 -14.44 -9.11 -24.68
C ALA A 202 -15.03 -8.17 -23.59
N GLU A 203 -15.25 -6.88 -23.90
CA GLU A 203 -15.90 -5.96 -22.97
C GLU A 203 -17.40 -6.27 -22.81
N GLN A 204 -18.09 -6.66 -23.89
CA GLN A 204 -19.50 -7.10 -23.84
C GLN A 204 -19.65 -8.37 -22.99
N GLU A 205 -18.83 -9.39 -23.24
CA GLU A 205 -18.78 -10.64 -22.47
C GLU A 205 -18.46 -10.36 -20.99
N SER A 206 -17.44 -9.52 -20.71
CA SER A 206 -17.13 -9.13 -19.33
C SER A 206 -18.27 -8.37 -18.66
N SER A 207 -18.98 -7.49 -19.39
CA SER A 207 -20.13 -6.77 -18.86
C SER A 207 -21.34 -7.68 -18.62
N LEU A 208 -21.56 -8.69 -19.46
CA LEU A 208 -22.59 -9.72 -19.25
C LEU A 208 -22.26 -10.55 -18.01
N MET A 209 -21.05 -11.10 -17.92
CA MET A 209 -20.60 -11.86 -16.74
C MET A 209 -20.71 -11.05 -15.44
N ARG A 210 -20.37 -9.75 -15.45
CA ARG A 210 -20.55 -8.86 -14.30
C ARG A 210 -22.03 -8.66 -13.93
N SER A 211 -22.92 -8.58 -14.92
CA SER A 211 -24.37 -8.46 -14.71
C SER A 211 -24.95 -9.77 -14.15
N GLU A 212 -24.61 -10.91 -14.73
CA GLU A 212 -25.05 -12.24 -14.30
C GLU A 212 -24.59 -12.53 -12.87
N ALA A 213 -23.29 -12.35 -12.58
CA ALA A 213 -22.75 -12.52 -11.24
C ALA A 213 -23.38 -11.56 -10.21
N SER A 214 -23.75 -10.34 -10.62
CA SER A 214 -24.47 -9.40 -9.74
C SER A 214 -25.90 -9.84 -9.46
N GLN A 215 -26.59 -10.42 -10.44
CA GLN A 215 -27.96 -10.95 -10.29
C GLN A 215 -27.97 -12.24 -9.44
N GLU A 216 -26.99 -13.13 -9.64
CA GLU A 216 -26.78 -14.30 -8.79
C GLU A 216 -26.43 -13.92 -7.35
N ALA A 217 -25.52 -12.96 -7.14
CA ALA A 217 -25.19 -12.46 -5.81
C ALA A 217 -26.40 -11.80 -5.11
N GLN A 218 -27.26 -11.10 -5.87
CA GLN A 218 -28.50 -10.54 -5.33
C GLN A 218 -29.52 -11.62 -4.97
N SER A 219 -29.77 -12.59 -5.86
CA SER A 219 -30.76 -13.66 -5.60
C SER A 219 -30.33 -14.59 -4.45
N LEU A 220 -29.04 -14.90 -4.34
CA LEU A 220 -28.47 -15.60 -3.19
C LEU A 220 -28.64 -14.80 -1.90
N ARG A 221 -28.40 -13.48 -1.93
CA ARG A 221 -28.59 -12.61 -0.77
C ARG A 221 -30.05 -12.50 -0.35
N GLU A 222 -30.98 -12.37 -1.29
CA GLU A 222 -32.43 -12.35 -1.03
C GLU A 222 -32.90 -13.68 -0.44
N THR A 223 -32.46 -14.81 -1.00
CA THR A 223 -32.76 -16.16 -0.50
C THR A 223 -32.22 -16.35 0.92
N ALA A 224 -30.94 -16.01 1.16
CA ALA A 224 -30.33 -16.13 2.49
C ALA A 224 -31.00 -15.20 3.54
N LEU A 225 -31.46 -14.01 3.13
CA LEU A 225 -32.24 -13.12 4.01
C LEU A 225 -33.64 -13.68 4.30
N ALA A 226 -34.30 -14.28 3.31
CA ALA A 226 -35.58 -14.95 3.50
C ALA A 226 -35.46 -16.14 4.47
N GLU A 227 -34.47 -17.02 4.26
CA GLU A 227 -34.16 -18.15 5.15
C GLU A 227 -33.79 -17.68 6.57
N ALA A 228 -32.96 -16.64 6.70
CA ALA A 228 -32.60 -16.05 8.00
C ALA A 228 -33.81 -15.38 8.70
N SER A 229 -34.79 -14.88 7.95
CA SER A 229 -36.02 -14.35 8.51
C SER A 229 -36.98 -15.46 8.95
N ALA A 230 -37.16 -16.50 8.15
CA ALA A 230 -38.03 -17.64 8.44
C ALA A 230 -37.52 -18.46 9.64
N THR A 231 -36.22 -18.71 9.72
CA THR A 231 -35.59 -19.38 10.87
C THR A 231 -35.74 -18.54 12.15
N ARG A 232 -35.55 -17.22 12.07
CA ARG A 232 -35.75 -16.31 13.21
C ARG A 232 -37.22 -16.24 13.64
N GLU A 233 -38.17 -16.31 12.72
CA GLU A 233 -39.60 -16.34 13.03
C GLU A 233 -40.03 -17.70 13.62
N SER A 234 -39.53 -18.83 13.11
CA SER A 234 -39.76 -20.15 13.74
C SER A 234 -39.25 -20.18 15.17
N ALA A 235 -38.00 -19.76 15.39
CA ALA A 235 -37.40 -19.69 16.72
C ALA A 235 -38.17 -18.74 17.66
N ALA A 236 -38.72 -17.63 17.16
CA ALA A 236 -39.56 -16.74 17.95
C ALA A 236 -40.89 -17.39 18.34
N ARG A 237 -41.55 -18.10 17.42
CA ARG A 237 -42.79 -18.85 17.70
C ARG A 237 -42.56 -20.01 18.67
N GLU A 238 -41.44 -20.74 18.54
CA GLU A 238 -41.03 -21.80 19.46
C GLU A 238 -40.71 -21.26 20.87
N ALA A 239 -40.05 -20.10 20.95
CA ALA A 239 -39.82 -19.43 22.23
C ALA A 239 -41.12 -18.93 22.87
N GLU A 240 -42.07 -18.41 22.07
CA GLU A 240 -43.38 -17.97 22.57
C GLU A 240 -44.24 -19.13 23.06
N THR A 241 -44.28 -20.27 22.35
CA THR A 241 -44.99 -21.46 22.81
C THR A 241 -44.37 -22.04 24.08
N LEU A 242 -43.04 -22.08 24.19
CA LEU A 242 -42.33 -22.51 25.40
C LEU A 242 -42.58 -21.58 26.60
N LEU A 243 -42.59 -20.26 26.38
CA LEU A 243 -42.92 -19.28 27.42
C LEU A 243 -44.40 -19.38 27.83
N SER A 244 -45.30 -19.66 26.89
CA SER A 244 -46.72 -19.89 27.17
C SER A 244 -46.94 -21.16 27.99
N SER A 245 -46.32 -22.28 27.61
CA SER A 245 -46.43 -23.53 28.37
C SER A 245 -45.86 -23.38 29.79
N ALA A 246 -44.67 -22.81 29.93
CA ALA A 246 -44.05 -22.54 31.23
C ALA A 246 -44.90 -21.62 32.12
N ARG A 247 -45.59 -20.61 31.54
CA ARG A 247 -46.57 -19.79 32.27
C ARG A 247 -47.77 -20.61 32.73
N THR A 248 -48.37 -21.42 31.85
CA THR A 248 -49.54 -22.25 32.21
C THR A 248 -49.20 -23.30 33.27
N GLU A 249 -47.98 -23.85 33.25
CA GLU A 249 -47.47 -24.78 34.25
C GLU A 249 -47.24 -24.06 35.60
N ALA A 250 -46.58 -22.90 35.59
CA ALA A 250 -46.41 -22.07 36.78
C ALA A 250 -47.77 -21.64 37.39
N ASP A 251 -48.75 -21.27 36.57
CA ASP A 251 -50.12 -20.97 37.00
C ASP A 251 -50.87 -22.21 37.51
N SER A 252 -50.54 -23.43 37.04
CA SER A 252 -51.06 -24.67 37.63
C SER A 252 -50.47 -24.89 39.02
N ILE A 253 -49.14 -24.86 39.14
CA ILE A 253 -48.41 -25.03 40.40
C ILE A 253 -48.88 -23.99 41.44
N LEU A 254 -49.07 -22.72 41.05
CA LEU A 254 -49.60 -21.68 41.93
C LEU A 254 -51.06 -21.93 42.35
N ARG A 255 -51.91 -22.47 41.47
CA ARG A 255 -53.29 -22.85 41.82
C ARG A 255 -53.32 -24.06 42.75
N GLU A 256 -52.52 -25.08 42.49
CA GLU A 256 -52.37 -26.28 43.33
C GLU A 256 -51.82 -25.91 44.72
N ALA A 257 -50.78 -25.07 44.79
CA ALA A 257 -50.24 -24.58 46.05
C ALA A 257 -51.24 -23.73 46.84
N ARG A 258 -52.07 -22.90 46.17
CA ARG A 258 -53.16 -22.17 46.82
C ARG A 258 -54.25 -23.09 47.33
N ALA A 259 -54.70 -24.06 46.53
CA ALA A 259 -55.71 -25.04 46.93
C ALA A 259 -55.22 -25.90 48.11
N ALA A 260 -53.95 -26.31 48.10
CA ALA A 260 -53.32 -27.01 49.23
C ALA A 260 -53.24 -26.11 50.48
N ALA A 261 -52.89 -24.83 50.35
CA ALA A 261 -52.87 -23.88 51.45
C ALA A 261 -54.28 -23.59 52.02
N GLU A 262 -55.30 -23.53 51.17
CA GLU A 262 -56.70 -23.39 51.58
C GLU A 262 -57.22 -24.66 52.25
N ALA A 263 -56.89 -25.85 51.74
CA ALA A 263 -57.20 -27.13 52.37
C ALA A 263 -56.53 -27.26 53.75
N MET A 264 -55.24 -26.92 53.87
CA MET A 264 -54.53 -26.89 55.17
C MET A 264 -55.16 -25.87 56.13
N ARG A 265 -55.56 -24.69 55.65
CA ARG A 265 -56.28 -23.71 56.48
C ARG A 265 -57.64 -24.24 56.93
N ALA A 266 -58.40 -24.90 56.07
CA ALA A 266 -59.68 -25.52 56.40
C ALA A 266 -59.50 -26.63 57.45
N GLN A 267 -58.49 -27.49 57.29
CA GLN A 267 -58.11 -28.51 58.28
C GLN A 267 -57.72 -27.88 59.63
N ILE A 268 -56.93 -26.80 59.64
CA ILE A 268 -56.58 -26.08 60.87
C ILE A 268 -57.82 -25.47 61.53
N GLN A 269 -58.76 -24.90 60.77
CA GLN A 269 -60.02 -24.38 61.33
C GLN A 269 -60.90 -25.52 61.86
N GLN A 270 -60.97 -26.66 61.18
CA GLN A 270 -61.71 -27.84 61.64
C GLN A 270 -61.10 -28.38 62.94
N LEU A 271 -59.79 -28.68 62.98
CA LEU A 271 -59.09 -29.13 64.19
C LEU A 271 -59.23 -28.14 65.34
N ARG A 272 -59.26 -26.83 65.04
CA ARG A 272 -59.50 -25.80 66.05
C ARG A 272 -60.95 -25.77 66.52
N GLN A 273 -61.94 -25.98 65.65
CA GLN A 273 -63.35 -26.12 66.05
C GLN A 273 -63.57 -27.38 66.90
N GLU A 274 -62.98 -28.52 66.50
CA GLU A 274 -62.96 -29.77 67.26
C GLU A 274 -62.35 -29.53 68.65
N ALA A 275 -61.16 -28.91 68.72
CA ALA A 275 -60.54 -28.55 70.00
C ALA A 275 -61.35 -27.53 70.82
N GLU A 276 -62.03 -26.56 70.19
CA GLU A 276 -62.95 -25.63 70.87
C GLU A 276 -64.18 -26.36 71.42
N THR A 277 -64.71 -27.37 70.71
CA THR A 277 -65.79 -28.23 71.20
C THR A 277 -65.34 -29.19 72.29
N ASP A 278 -64.14 -29.75 72.21
CA ASP A 278 -63.55 -30.60 73.26
C ASP A 278 -63.31 -29.78 74.54
N ILE A 279 -62.74 -28.59 74.42
CA ILE A 279 -62.58 -27.64 75.54
C ILE A 279 -63.94 -27.22 76.10
N ALA A 280 -64.97 -27.04 75.26
CA ALA A 280 -66.33 -26.75 75.74
C ALA A 280 -66.97 -27.94 76.45
N GLY A 281 -66.73 -29.17 75.97
CA GLY A 281 -67.16 -30.43 76.58
C GLY A 281 -66.48 -30.66 77.93
N GLU A 282 -65.16 -30.57 78.00
CA GLU A 282 -64.39 -30.62 79.25
C GLU A 282 -64.83 -29.53 80.24
N ARG A 283 -65.11 -28.30 79.77
CA ARG A 283 -65.67 -27.24 80.63
C ARG A 283 -67.11 -27.51 81.07
N ALA A 284 -67.93 -28.19 80.27
CA ALA A 284 -69.27 -28.59 80.66
C ALA A 284 -69.21 -29.71 81.70
N ASN A 285 -68.40 -30.74 81.46
CA ASN A 285 -68.12 -31.83 82.40
C ASN A 285 -67.56 -31.31 83.72
N ALA A 286 -66.61 -30.37 83.68
CA ALA A 286 -66.05 -29.73 84.88
C ALA A 286 -67.09 -28.89 85.63
N ARG A 287 -67.98 -28.16 84.93
CA ARG A 287 -69.10 -27.44 85.56
C ARG A 287 -70.12 -28.39 86.16
N GLU A 288 -70.37 -29.54 85.54
CA GLU A 288 -71.27 -30.55 86.07
C GLU A 288 -70.66 -31.23 87.31
N ALA A 289 -69.37 -31.54 87.28
CA ALA A 289 -68.62 -32.04 88.43
C ALA A 289 -68.59 -31.02 89.59
N ASP A 290 -68.34 -29.73 89.33
CA ASP A 290 -68.44 -28.65 90.32
C ASP A 290 -69.87 -28.52 90.86
N ALA A 291 -70.90 -28.63 90.01
CA ALA A 291 -72.30 -28.58 90.44
C ALA A 291 -72.67 -29.78 91.31
N GLN A 292 -72.23 -30.99 90.96
CA GLN A 292 -72.39 -32.20 91.77
C GLN A 292 -71.65 -32.07 93.11
N ALA A 293 -70.41 -31.56 93.11
CA ALA A 293 -69.65 -31.30 94.32
C ALA A 293 -70.31 -30.23 95.21
N HIS A 294 -70.89 -29.17 94.61
CA HIS A 294 -71.66 -28.17 95.34
C HIS A 294 -72.96 -28.71 95.91
N GLU A 295 -73.67 -29.57 95.19
CA GLU A 295 -74.91 -30.19 95.68
C GLU A 295 -74.62 -31.22 96.78
N GLN A 296 -73.52 -31.97 96.67
CA GLN A 296 -73.02 -32.85 97.73
C GLN A 296 -72.57 -32.04 98.96
N ALA A 297 -71.80 -30.96 98.78
CA ALA A 297 -71.42 -30.06 99.87
C ALA A 297 -72.62 -29.37 100.53
N ARG A 298 -73.68 -29.04 99.77
CA ARG A 298 -74.98 -28.59 100.31
C ARG A 298 -75.65 -29.68 101.13
N HIS A 299 -75.66 -30.92 100.65
CA HIS A 299 -76.23 -32.05 101.38
C HIS A 299 -75.47 -32.32 102.69
N GLU A 300 -74.14 -32.28 102.68
CA GLU A 300 -73.29 -32.41 103.86
C GLU A 300 -73.46 -31.22 104.83
N THR A 301 -73.59 -29.99 104.30
CA THR A 301 -73.90 -28.81 105.12
C THR A 301 -75.31 -28.92 105.73
N ALA A 302 -76.29 -29.44 104.98
CA ALA A 302 -77.66 -29.64 105.46
C ALA A 302 -77.74 -30.71 106.55
N THR A 303 -76.97 -31.81 106.44
CA THR A 303 -76.89 -32.82 107.50
C THR A 303 -76.15 -32.28 108.72
N MET A 304 -75.08 -31.49 108.56
CA MET A 304 -74.44 -30.76 109.67
C MET A 304 -75.41 -29.80 110.37
N VAL A 305 -76.19 -29.00 109.62
CA VAL A 305 -77.17 -28.07 110.20
C VAL A 305 -78.32 -28.82 110.88
N ALA A 306 -78.75 -29.97 110.35
CA ALA A 306 -79.74 -30.83 110.99
C ALA A 306 -79.21 -31.43 112.31
N ALA A 307 -77.96 -31.91 112.33
CA ALA A 307 -77.29 -32.41 113.53
C ALA A 307 -77.11 -31.30 114.59
N ALA A 308 -76.70 -30.09 114.17
CA ALA A 308 -76.59 -28.94 115.07
C ALA A 308 -77.95 -28.54 115.67
N LYS A 309 -79.04 -28.56 114.88
CA LYS A 309 -80.39 -28.31 115.39
C LYS A 309 -80.86 -29.39 116.38
N ALA A 310 -80.50 -30.65 116.17
CA ALA A 310 -80.77 -31.72 117.13
C ALA A 310 -80.04 -31.48 118.48
N GLN A 311 -78.76 -31.09 118.43
CA GLN A 311 -77.98 -30.74 119.62
C GLN A 311 -78.55 -29.53 120.38
N VAL A 312 -79.08 -28.51 119.68
CA VAL A 312 -79.75 -27.37 120.32
C VAL A 312 -81.04 -27.81 121.02
N ALA A 313 -81.88 -28.63 120.39
CA ALA A 313 -83.11 -29.12 121.02
C ALA A 313 -82.85 -30.02 122.25
N GLU A 314 -81.75 -30.78 122.24
CA GLU A 314 -81.32 -31.59 123.38
C GLU A 314 -80.77 -30.73 124.53
N ALA A 315 -80.09 -29.62 124.22
CA ALA A 315 -79.67 -28.62 125.20
C ALA A 315 -80.84 -27.84 125.83
N GLU A 316 -81.86 -27.47 125.05
CA GLU A 316 -83.08 -26.80 125.56
C GLU A 316 -83.83 -27.68 126.57
N LYS A 317 -83.89 -29.00 126.32
CA LYS A 317 -84.49 -29.97 127.26
C LYS A 317 -83.72 -30.02 128.58
N HIS A 318 -82.38 -30.01 128.54
CA HIS A 318 -81.54 -29.97 129.74
C HIS A 318 -81.62 -28.62 130.51
N LEU A 319 -81.92 -27.51 129.82
CA LEU A 319 -82.14 -26.20 130.45
C LEU A 319 -83.47 -26.15 131.23
N GLY A 320 -84.53 -26.80 130.73
CA GLY A 320 -85.82 -26.88 131.41
C GLY A 320 -85.76 -27.62 132.75
N GLU A 321 -85.03 -28.74 132.81
CA GLU A 321 -84.89 -29.56 134.02
C GLU A 321 -84.01 -28.92 135.11
N THR A 322 -83.09 -28.02 134.71
CA THR A 322 -82.21 -27.30 135.65
C THR A 322 -82.89 -26.10 136.30
N LEU A 323 -83.82 -25.41 135.60
CA LEU A 323 -84.59 -24.30 136.16
C LEU A 323 -85.54 -24.73 137.31
N GLN A 324 -86.24 -25.87 137.18
CA GLN A 324 -87.08 -26.40 138.28
C GLN A 324 -86.28 -26.82 139.54
N ARG A 325 -84.97 -27.08 139.41
CA ARG A 325 -84.09 -27.32 140.56
C ARG A 325 -83.56 -26.02 141.18
N ALA A 326 -83.45 -24.95 140.40
CA ALA A 326 -83.01 -23.64 140.88
C ALA A 326 -84.08 -22.92 141.73
N GLU A 327 -85.37 -22.99 141.35
CA GLU A 327 -86.45 -22.34 142.12
C GLU A 327 -86.58 -22.88 143.55
N ARG A 328 -86.40 -24.19 143.75
CA ARG A 328 -86.42 -24.81 145.10
C ARG A 328 -85.20 -24.42 145.96
N LEU A 329 -84.06 -24.13 145.32
CA LEU A 329 -82.84 -23.73 146.02
C LEU A 329 -82.86 -22.26 146.48
N LEU A 330 -83.64 -21.41 145.80
CA LEU A 330 -83.76 -19.98 146.11
C LEU A 330 -84.61 -19.72 147.37
N THR A 331 -85.69 -20.50 147.60
CA THR A 331 -86.51 -20.36 148.83
C THR A 331 -85.77 -20.76 150.11
N ASP A 332 -84.89 -21.76 150.06
CA ASP A 332 -84.14 -22.22 151.23
C ASP A 332 -82.92 -21.35 151.55
N THR A 333 -82.37 -20.64 150.55
CA THR A 333 -81.20 -19.75 150.75
C THR A 333 -81.59 -18.36 151.27
N ASP A 334 -82.74 -17.82 150.89
CA ASP A 334 -83.20 -16.49 151.36
C ASP A 334 -83.43 -16.44 152.89
N ALA A 335 -83.80 -17.58 153.49
CA ALA A 335 -83.91 -17.74 154.94
C ALA A 335 -82.56 -17.77 155.70
N VAL A 336 -81.46 -18.13 155.02
CA VAL A 336 -80.10 -18.20 155.58
C VAL A 336 -79.38 -16.86 155.46
N VAL A 337 -79.62 -16.10 154.38
CA VAL A 337 -79.04 -14.77 154.16
C VAL A 337 -79.47 -13.78 155.25
N ARG A 338 -80.75 -13.77 155.66
CA ARG A 338 -81.22 -12.88 156.74
C ARG A 338 -80.51 -13.09 158.08
N ARG A 339 -80.25 -14.34 158.50
CA ARG A 339 -79.54 -14.60 159.77
C ARG A 339 -78.08 -14.14 159.73
N ARG A 340 -77.39 -14.36 158.61
CA ARG A 340 -75.98 -13.92 158.47
C ARG A 340 -75.82 -12.40 158.40
N GLN A 341 -76.83 -11.66 157.95
CA GLN A 341 -76.79 -10.19 157.96
C GLN A 341 -76.85 -9.58 159.37
N GLU A 342 -77.49 -10.23 160.34
CA GLU A 342 -77.54 -9.75 161.73
C GLU A 342 -76.24 -10.05 162.50
N GLU A 343 -75.61 -11.21 162.25
CA GLU A 343 -74.29 -11.56 162.84
C GLU A 343 -73.15 -10.69 162.28
N ALA A 344 -73.17 -10.39 160.99
CA ALA A 344 -72.18 -9.52 160.33
C ALA A 344 -72.23 -8.07 160.85
N ARG A 345 -73.40 -7.58 161.26
CA ARG A 345 -73.57 -6.21 161.76
C ARG A 345 -72.97 -6.03 163.16
N ARG A 346 -73.22 -6.98 164.07
CA ARG A 346 -72.65 -6.99 165.43
C ARG A 346 -71.12 -7.15 165.44
N THR A 347 -70.57 -7.92 164.50
CA THR A 347 -69.12 -8.12 164.40
C THR A 347 -68.39 -6.91 163.81
N ALA A 348 -69.03 -6.13 162.94
CA ALA A 348 -68.48 -4.85 162.46
C ALA A 348 -68.50 -3.73 163.51
N GLU A 349 -69.51 -3.70 164.39
CA GLU A 349 -69.55 -2.74 165.52
C GLU A 349 -68.48 -3.05 166.57
N ALA A 350 -68.18 -4.34 166.82
CA ALA A 350 -67.14 -4.77 167.75
C ALA A 350 -65.71 -4.44 167.27
N THR A 351 -65.44 -4.50 165.97
CA THR A 351 -64.11 -4.18 165.41
C THR A 351 -63.82 -2.68 165.34
N LEU A 352 -64.85 -1.84 165.19
CA LEU A 352 -64.72 -0.38 165.32
C LEU A 352 -64.35 0.03 166.75
N ALA A 353 -65.03 -0.51 167.76
CA ALA A 353 -64.74 -0.22 169.17
C ALA A 353 -63.32 -0.67 169.60
N ALA A 354 -62.81 -1.77 169.03
CA ALA A 354 -61.44 -2.23 169.28
C ALA A 354 -60.39 -1.26 168.70
N ALA A 355 -60.62 -0.74 167.48
CA ALA A 355 -59.70 0.19 166.82
C ALA A 355 -59.60 1.56 167.52
N GLU A 356 -60.69 2.05 168.11
CA GLU A 356 -60.68 3.30 168.89
C GLU A 356 -59.88 3.18 170.20
N SER A 357 -59.99 2.03 170.88
CA SER A 357 -59.20 1.70 172.08
C SER A 357 -57.69 1.66 171.80
N GLU A 358 -57.29 1.04 170.69
CA GLU A 358 -55.89 0.93 170.27
C GLU A 358 -55.32 2.31 169.88
N ALA A 359 -56.11 3.16 169.21
CA ALA A 359 -55.76 4.54 168.91
C ALA A 359 -55.64 5.43 170.18
N GLN A 360 -56.40 5.15 171.24
CA GLN A 360 -56.23 5.82 172.54
C GLN A 360 -54.95 5.40 173.25
N GLN A 361 -54.60 4.10 173.24
CA GLN A 361 -53.34 3.62 173.82
C GLN A 361 -52.10 4.24 173.15
N ILE A 362 -52.12 4.41 171.83
CA ILE A 362 -51.03 5.10 171.09
C ILE A 362 -50.93 6.58 171.49
N ARG A 363 -52.07 7.27 171.74
CA ARG A 363 -52.09 8.67 172.21
C ARG A 363 -51.63 8.83 173.65
N GLU A 364 -51.88 7.86 174.52
CA GLU A 364 -51.41 7.88 175.92
C GLU A 364 -49.92 7.52 176.01
N ALA A 365 -49.43 6.58 175.20
CA ALA A 365 -48.01 6.28 175.08
C ALA A 365 -47.20 7.52 174.65
N ALA A 366 -47.63 8.22 173.59
CA ALA A 366 -46.98 9.45 173.12
C ALA A 366 -46.98 10.58 174.17
N ARG A 367 -48.02 10.67 175.02
CA ARG A 367 -48.07 11.62 176.15
C ARG A 367 -47.12 11.24 177.29
N ALA A 368 -46.93 9.95 177.55
CA ALA A 368 -45.99 9.46 178.56
C ALA A 368 -44.53 9.64 178.13
N GLU A 369 -44.22 9.48 176.83
CA GLU A 369 -42.91 9.80 176.27
C GLU A 369 -42.59 11.31 176.42
N ALA A 370 -43.54 12.19 176.06
CA ALA A 370 -43.40 13.63 176.30
C ALA A 370 -43.28 13.99 177.80
N ALA A 371 -43.86 13.20 178.70
CA ALA A 371 -43.67 13.38 180.15
C ALA A 371 -42.26 12.96 180.61
N ASN A 372 -41.67 11.91 180.03
CA ASN A 372 -40.28 11.52 180.26
C ASN A 372 -39.29 12.57 179.75
N GLU A 373 -39.53 13.17 178.57
CA GLU A 373 -38.75 14.32 178.09
C GLU A 373 -38.85 15.52 179.06
N ARG A 374 -40.03 15.78 179.62
CA ARG A 374 -40.24 16.82 180.64
C ARG A 374 -39.46 16.56 181.94
N ILE A 375 -39.39 15.32 182.40
CA ILE A 375 -38.61 14.94 183.59
C ILE A 375 -37.10 15.05 183.32
N ILE A 376 -36.66 14.77 182.09
CA ILE A 376 -35.27 15.02 181.65
C ILE A 376 -34.99 16.53 181.63
N ALA A 377 -35.92 17.35 181.15
CA ALA A 377 -35.83 18.81 181.17
C ALA A 377 -35.81 19.42 182.59
N GLN A 378 -36.60 18.90 183.54
CA GLN A 378 -36.57 19.37 184.93
C GLN A 378 -35.31 18.91 185.69
N ARG A 379 -34.81 17.70 185.42
CA ARG A 379 -33.50 17.25 185.95
C ARG A 379 -32.31 18.06 185.42
N THR A 380 -32.46 18.76 184.29
CA THR A 380 -31.49 19.75 183.83
C THR A 380 -31.66 21.13 184.48
N VAL A 381 -32.88 21.53 184.86
CA VAL A 381 -33.14 22.76 185.63
C VAL A 381 -32.64 22.66 187.08
N GLU A 382 -32.92 21.57 187.82
CA GLU A 382 -32.38 21.41 189.18
C GLU A 382 -30.86 21.19 189.20
N LYS A 383 -30.27 20.67 188.12
CA LYS A 383 -28.80 20.64 187.96
C LYS A 383 -28.20 22.04 187.76
N LEU A 384 -28.99 23.03 187.32
CA LEU A 384 -28.60 24.43 187.25
C LEU A 384 -28.78 25.17 188.59
N GLU A 385 -29.66 24.74 189.51
CA GLU A 385 -29.65 25.25 190.90
C GLU A 385 -28.58 24.57 191.79
N ARG A 386 -28.28 23.28 191.57
CA ARG A 386 -27.05 22.66 192.12
C ARG A 386 -25.79 23.30 191.57
N GLN A 387 -25.87 23.97 190.42
CA GLN A 387 -24.87 24.96 190.10
C GLN A 387 -25.05 26.17 190.99
N ARG A 388 -24.27 26.08 192.06
CA ARG A 388 -23.36 27.15 192.45
C ARG A 388 -24.13 28.33 193.05
N ALA A 389 -24.35 28.34 194.36
CA ALA A 389 -23.46 27.73 195.37
C ALA A 389 -21.96 28.04 195.13
N ALA A 390 -21.71 29.16 194.44
CA ALA A 390 -20.48 29.89 194.35
C ALA A 390 -20.91 31.35 194.59
N VAL A 391 -20.36 31.99 195.63
CA VAL A 391 -20.74 33.34 196.09
C VAL A 391 -22.11 33.45 196.81
N SER A 392 -22.39 32.95 198.03
CA SER A 392 -21.76 32.01 198.98
C SER A 392 -20.26 32.14 199.28
N THR A 393 -19.69 33.33 199.10
CA THR A 393 -18.24 33.59 199.32
C THR A 393 -17.94 35.07 199.55
N TYR A 394 -18.98 35.84 199.88
CA TYR A 394 -18.88 37.06 200.68
C TYR A 394 -20.28 37.28 201.30
N LEU A 395 -20.63 36.63 202.42
CA LEU A 395 -19.74 36.48 203.57
C LEU A 395 -18.98 37.80 203.79
N GLU A 396 -19.67 38.86 204.24
CA GLU A 396 -20.23 38.83 205.60
C GLU A 396 -19.20 38.08 206.45
N GLU A 397 -18.25 38.87 206.96
CA GLU A 397 -17.97 38.80 208.38
C GLU A 397 -18.11 37.35 208.89
N MET A 398 -17.12 36.50 208.61
CA MET A 398 -15.76 36.82 209.03
C MET A 398 -15.77 37.62 210.35
N ARG A 399 -16.66 37.21 211.26
CA ARG A 399 -16.45 37.25 212.69
C ARG A 399 -16.33 38.68 213.24
N GLY A 400 -17.45 39.41 213.18
CA GLY A 400 -17.65 40.71 213.82
C GLY A 400 -17.54 41.87 212.83
N LEU A 401 -18.56 42.72 212.72
CA LEU A 401 -19.08 43.57 213.79
C LEU A 401 -20.54 44.08 213.54
N LEU A 402 -21.48 43.62 214.38
CA LEU A 402 -22.71 44.34 214.83
C LEU A 402 -23.86 44.66 213.83
N GLY A 403 -25.06 44.07 214.03
CA GLY A 403 -26.33 44.87 213.98
C GLY A 403 -27.64 44.33 213.35
N THR A 404 -28.51 43.71 214.16
CA THR A 404 -29.99 43.97 214.29
C THR A 404 -31.01 44.05 213.10
N ALA A 405 -32.00 43.14 213.12
CA ALA A 405 -33.47 43.35 212.89
C ALA A 405 -33.98 43.78 211.45
N PRO A 406 -35.27 44.17 211.22
CA PRO A 406 -36.30 43.26 210.65
C PRO A 406 -37.09 43.72 209.39
N GLY A 407 -37.67 42.77 208.61
CA GLY A 407 -39.00 42.90 207.95
C GLY A 407 -39.14 43.10 206.41
N PHE A 408 -40.35 42.74 205.91
CA PHE A 408 -41.05 43.24 204.70
C PHE A 408 -40.73 42.66 203.26
N PRO A 409 -41.53 42.92 202.18
CA PRO A 409 -42.05 41.85 201.29
C PRO A 409 -41.86 42.09 199.76
N ALA A 410 -42.64 41.36 198.92
CA ALA A 410 -43.07 41.75 197.55
C ALA A 410 -41.96 41.66 196.45
N VAL A 411 -42.15 41.67 195.12
CA VAL A 411 -43.29 41.59 194.16
C VAL A 411 -42.71 41.54 192.71
N LEU A 412 -43.51 41.21 191.67
CA LEU A 412 -43.22 41.34 190.21
C LEU A 412 -42.10 40.42 189.63
N ALA A 413 -42.36 39.68 188.55
CA ALA A 413 -42.07 40.02 187.13
C ALA A 413 -40.59 39.80 186.73
N GLY A 414 -40.23 39.68 185.46
CA GLY A 414 -41.06 39.56 184.25
C GLY A 414 -41.20 38.10 183.77
N ALA A 415 -41.61 37.84 182.51
CA ALA A 415 -41.18 38.58 181.34
C ALA A 415 -39.63 38.59 181.27
N GLU A 416 -38.98 38.21 180.19
CA GLU A 416 -39.42 38.38 178.81
C GLU A 416 -38.53 37.57 177.87
N GLN A 417 -39.09 37.28 176.68
CA GLN A 417 -38.46 37.52 175.38
C GLN A 417 -36.97 37.19 175.23
N GLU A 418 -36.63 36.31 174.30
CA GLU A 418 -36.25 36.67 172.92
C GLU A 418 -34.82 36.12 172.70
N ALA A 419 -34.37 35.81 171.51
CA ALA A 419 -34.93 36.08 170.19
C ALA A 419 -34.31 35.13 169.17
N GLN A 420 -34.96 34.98 168.01
CA GLN A 420 -34.40 35.20 166.65
C GLN A 420 -32.97 34.65 166.37
N ALA A 421 -32.67 34.00 165.26
CA ALA A 421 -33.36 33.79 163.99
C ALA A 421 -32.61 32.60 163.32
N ALA A 422 -33.21 31.82 162.43
CA ALA A 422 -34.04 32.27 161.32
C ALA A 422 -35.34 31.43 161.22
N MET A 423 -36.51 31.99 160.91
CA MET A 423 -36.80 32.85 159.75
C MET A 423 -36.48 32.06 158.46
N ALA A 424 -37.45 31.54 157.71
CA ALA A 424 -38.80 32.04 157.48
C ALA A 424 -39.87 30.95 157.54
N ALA A 425 -41.13 31.38 157.72
CA ALA A 425 -42.38 30.86 157.13
C ALA A 425 -42.69 29.35 157.16
N GLU A 426 -43.87 28.86 157.57
CA GLU A 426 -45.14 29.43 158.07
C GLU A 426 -45.96 28.22 158.66
N LEU A 427 -47.06 28.27 159.42
CA LEU A 427 -47.91 29.29 160.07
C LEU A 427 -48.67 28.56 161.25
N ALA A 428 -49.48 29.26 162.05
CA ALA A 428 -50.59 28.71 162.83
C ALA A 428 -51.86 29.56 162.60
N ALA A 429 -52.47 29.35 161.44
CA ALA A 429 -53.78 29.79 160.93
C ALA A 429 -53.95 28.99 159.61
N SER A 430 -55.11 28.53 159.17
CA SER A 430 -56.47 29.06 159.23
C SER A 430 -57.42 28.29 160.18
N ASP A 431 -58.48 28.84 160.78
CA ASP A 431 -59.12 30.17 160.62
C ASP A 431 -59.31 30.57 159.14
N ASP A 432 -60.29 29.93 158.51
CA ASP A 432 -60.75 30.21 157.14
C ASP A 432 -59.70 30.08 155.98
N GLU A 433 -59.68 28.94 155.26
CA GLU A 433 -60.22 28.97 153.87
C GLU A 433 -60.83 27.62 153.45
N ASN A 434 -62.10 27.37 153.80
CA ASN A 434 -62.96 28.18 154.67
C ASN A 434 -63.84 27.22 155.51
#